data_AF-A0A0C5KC54-F1
#
_entry.id   AF-A0A0C5KC54-F1
#
_cell.length_a   1.000
_cell.length_b   1.000
_cell.length_c   1.000
_cell.angle_alpha   90.00
_cell.angle_beta   90.00
_cell.angle_gamma   90.00
#
_symmetry.space_group_name_H-M   'P 1'
#
loop_
_entity.id
_entity.type
_entity.pdbx_description
1 polymer ?
#
loop_
_entity_poly.entity_id
_entity_poly.type
_entity_poly.pdbx_seq_one_letter_code
_entity_poly.pdbx_strand_id
1 'polypeptide(L)'
;LLPEYLKKFYRELLRNFKVLQDQVTDNDKYRVTYTRKEFQKLSTYYLQEAEPSFGDQITLTAMSSVIPLLCVSGTVGMGYVTMETFEWVASRTTAIVASAKIGRFMNDIAAMKRGKNKGDVASSVECYMNEHKVTMEVAIDKIDSLVEDEWRTLNQAHFEDHKLFPVVEQVVNLTASMASFYDERKDAYTFPTLLQDTIESLFVNPVP
;
A
#
# COMPACT_ATOMS: atom_id res chain seq x y z
N LEU A 1 27.27 -0.21 14.28
CA LEU A 1 27.40 1.11 13.62
C LEU A 1 26.59 1.10 12.32
N LEU A 2 25.75 2.10 12.05
CA LEU A 2 24.97 2.17 10.80
C LEU A 2 25.86 2.65 9.63
N PRO A 3 25.71 2.08 8.41
CA PRO A 3 26.31 2.60 7.18
C PRO A 3 25.96 4.07 6.88
N GLU A 4 26.86 4.80 6.21
CA GLU A 4 26.64 6.24 5.90
C GLU A 4 25.42 6.49 5.02
N TYR A 5 25.15 5.62 4.05
CA TYR A 5 23.97 5.77 3.18
C TYR A 5 22.65 5.67 3.98
N LEU A 6 22.58 4.76 4.97
CA LEU A 6 21.42 4.64 5.85
C LEU A 6 21.29 5.84 6.79
N LYS A 7 22.41 6.38 7.29
CA LYS A 7 22.38 7.62 8.07
C LYS A 7 21.85 8.79 7.24
N LYS A 8 22.24 8.90 5.96
CA LYS A 8 21.73 9.94 5.05
C LYS A 8 20.23 9.78 4.82
N PHE A 9 19.78 8.58 4.47
CA PHE A 9 18.36 8.27 4.29
C PHE A 9 17.54 8.62 5.54
N TYR A 10 17.99 8.18 6.72
CA TYR A 10 17.28 8.44 7.98
C TYR A 10 17.19 9.94 8.30
N ARG A 11 18.25 10.72 8.06
CA ARG A 11 18.22 12.17 8.26
C ARG A 11 17.21 12.87 7.33
N GLU A 12 17.18 12.50 6.05
CA GLU A 12 16.20 13.08 5.12
C GLU A 12 14.77 12.65 5.44
N LEU A 13 14.56 11.41 5.87
CA LEU A 13 13.25 10.96 6.35
C LEU A 13 12.74 11.81 7.53
N LEU A 14 13.60 12.06 8.53
CA LEU A 14 13.24 12.92 9.67
C LEU A 14 12.98 14.37 9.23
N ARG A 15 13.76 14.87 8.27
CA ARG A 15 13.56 16.21 7.69
C ARG A 15 12.20 16.31 7.01
N ASN A 16 11.78 15.31 6.25
CA ASN A 16 10.47 15.29 5.59
C ASN A 16 9.32 15.40 6.59
N PHE A 17 9.36 14.64 7.70
CA PHE A 17 8.35 14.77 8.75
C PHE A 17 8.32 16.15 9.39
N LYS A 18 9.48 16.80 9.56
CA LYS A 18 9.54 18.17 10.05
C LYS A 18 8.89 19.16 9.07
N VAL A 19 9.22 19.05 7.78
CA VAL A 19 8.62 19.87 6.72
C VAL A 19 7.11 19.69 6.67
N LEU A 20 6.61 18.45 6.74
CA LEU A 20 5.17 18.18 6.79
C LEU A 20 4.51 18.79 8.04
N GLN A 21 5.19 18.75 9.19
CA GLN A 21 4.68 19.36 10.42
C GLN A 21 4.59 20.89 10.33
N ASP A 22 5.50 21.53 9.58
CA ASP A 22 5.51 22.97 9.35
C ASP A 22 4.44 23.41 8.32
N GLN A 23 3.90 22.49 7.52
CA GLN A 23 2.86 22.75 6.51
C GLN A 23 1.43 22.62 7.02
N VAL A 24 1.23 22.05 8.22
CA VAL A 24 -0.10 21.85 8.81
C VAL A 24 -0.36 22.86 9.93
N THR A 25 -1.63 23.10 10.24
CA THR A 25 -2.01 23.94 11.39
C THR A 25 -1.58 23.29 12.70
N ASP A 26 -1.45 24.08 13.78
CA ASP A 26 -1.13 23.53 15.11
C ASP A 26 -2.12 22.44 15.55
N ASN A 27 -3.40 22.62 15.22
CA ASN A 27 -4.46 21.66 15.53
C ASN A 27 -4.36 20.36 14.72
N ASP A 28 -3.64 20.35 13.59
CA ASP A 28 -3.50 19.17 12.72
C ASP A 28 -2.13 18.47 12.87
N LYS A 29 -1.20 19.02 13.66
CA LYS A 29 0.13 18.41 13.93
C LYS A 29 0.05 16.99 14.50
N TYR A 30 -1.05 16.63 15.17
CA TYR A 30 -1.26 15.26 15.63
C TYR A 30 -1.34 14.28 14.45
N ARG A 31 -1.93 14.66 13.31
CA ARG A 31 -2.03 13.79 12.12
C ARG A 31 -0.66 13.39 11.60
N VAL A 32 0.26 14.36 11.49
CA VAL A 32 1.66 14.12 11.12
C VAL A 32 2.36 13.21 12.12
N THR A 33 2.08 13.38 13.41
CA THR A 33 2.62 12.52 14.47
C THR A 33 2.12 11.07 14.32
N TYR A 34 0.85 10.87 13.98
CA TYR A 34 0.29 9.54 13.70
C TYR A 34 0.89 8.92 12.43
N THR A 35 1.01 9.69 11.34
CA THR A 35 1.68 9.22 10.11
C THR A 35 3.11 8.76 10.40
N ARG A 36 3.85 9.48 11.24
CA ARG A 36 5.19 9.06 11.68
C ARG A 36 5.16 7.74 12.44
N LYS A 37 4.18 7.52 13.32
CA LYS A 37 4.00 6.24 14.02
C LYS A 37 3.69 5.10 13.05
N GLU A 38 2.83 5.32 12.06
CA GLU A 38 2.56 4.29 11.03
C GLU A 38 3.80 3.98 10.20
N PHE A 39 4.64 4.97 9.87
CA PHE A 39 5.92 4.72 9.21
C PHE A 39 6.87 3.85 10.07
N GLN A 40 6.90 4.09 11.39
CA GLN A 40 7.68 3.25 12.32
C GLN A 40 7.16 1.81 12.32
N LYS A 41 5.84 1.61 12.34
CA LYS A 41 5.25 0.27 12.22
C LYS A 41 5.59 -0.40 10.88
N LEU A 42 5.56 0.36 9.78
CA LEU A 42 6.00 -0.13 8.46
C LEU A 42 7.45 -0.63 8.48
N SER A 43 8.35 0.13 9.10
CA SER A 43 9.75 -0.30 9.28
C SER A 43 9.86 -1.61 10.05
N THR A 44 9.02 -1.81 11.08
CA THR A 44 8.96 -3.09 11.82
C THR A 44 8.48 -4.23 10.94
N TYR A 45 7.49 -4.01 10.07
CA TYR A 45 7.02 -5.05 9.14
C TYR A 45 8.09 -5.45 8.13
N TYR A 46 8.84 -4.50 7.58
CA TYR A 46 9.97 -4.81 6.71
C TYR A 46 11.03 -5.66 7.41
N LEU A 47 11.30 -5.38 8.70
CA LEU A 47 12.22 -6.20 9.48
C LEU A 47 11.67 -7.61 9.70
N GLN A 48 10.39 -7.73 10.04
CA GLN A 48 9.72 -9.02 10.24
C GLN A 48 9.68 -9.87 8.96
N GLU A 49 9.46 -9.26 7.79
CA GLU A 49 9.52 -9.99 6.51
C GLU A 49 10.92 -10.49 6.18
N ALA A 50 11.95 -9.73 6.55
CA ALA A 50 13.34 -10.15 6.37
C ALA A 50 13.74 -11.31 7.30
N GLU A 51 12.96 -11.58 8.35
CA GLU A 51 13.19 -12.67 9.29
C GLU A 51 12.37 -13.93 8.90
N PRO A 52 12.98 -15.13 8.81
CA PRO A 52 12.30 -16.35 8.32
C PRO A 52 11.16 -16.92 9.19
N SER A 53 10.68 -16.21 10.20
CA SER A 53 9.77 -16.76 11.21
C SER A 53 8.61 -15.83 11.54
N PHE A 54 7.53 -15.81 10.75
CA PHE A 54 6.28 -15.23 11.24
C PHE A 54 5.05 -15.92 10.65
N GLY A 55 3.99 -16.00 11.47
CA GLY A 55 2.73 -16.72 11.25
C GLY A 55 1.97 -16.38 9.98
N ASP A 56 0.80 -15.72 10.07
CA ASP A 56 -0.02 -15.38 8.90
C ASP A 56 0.72 -14.40 7.97
N GLN A 57 1.48 -14.96 7.02
CA GLN A 57 2.38 -14.25 6.12
C GLN A 57 1.63 -13.30 5.18
N ILE A 58 0.36 -13.58 4.87
CA ILE A 58 -0.47 -12.71 4.03
C ILE A 58 -0.75 -11.39 4.76
N THR A 59 -1.15 -11.46 6.04
CA THR A 59 -1.39 -10.25 6.82
C THR A 59 -0.10 -9.44 7.01
N LEU A 60 1.03 -10.11 7.29
CA LEU A 60 2.32 -9.42 7.40
C LEU A 60 2.71 -8.70 6.10
N THR A 61 2.62 -9.39 4.97
CA THR A 61 3.00 -8.84 3.66
C THR A 61 2.04 -7.77 3.14
N ALA A 62 0.76 -7.84 3.51
CA ALA A 62 -0.16 -6.74 3.29
C ALA A 62 0.28 -5.50 4.11
N MET A 63 0.65 -5.67 5.38
CA MET A 63 1.06 -4.53 6.21
C MET A 63 2.40 -3.90 5.80
N SER A 64 3.28 -4.64 5.13
CA SER A 64 4.53 -4.12 4.55
C SER A 64 4.35 -3.39 3.21
N SER A 65 3.17 -3.46 2.58
CA SER A 65 2.91 -2.96 1.22
C SER A 65 2.95 -1.42 1.06
N VAL A 66 3.28 -0.67 2.12
CA VAL A 66 3.16 0.81 2.24
C VAL A 66 1.72 1.36 2.16
N ILE A 67 0.74 0.57 1.68
CA ILE A 67 -0.64 1.02 1.46
C ILE A 67 -1.32 1.56 2.72
N PRO A 68 -1.24 0.90 3.90
CA PRO A 68 -1.83 1.46 5.12
C PRO A 68 -1.24 2.83 5.49
N LEU A 69 0.07 3.01 5.29
CA LEU A 69 0.74 4.29 5.50
C LEU A 69 0.22 5.34 4.50
N LEU A 70 0.05 4.99 3.23
CA LEU A 70 -0.47 5.91 2.21
C LEU A 70 -1.90 6.36 2.52
N CYS A 71 -2.77 5.45 2.99
CA CYS A 71 -4.13 5.79 3.41
C CYS A 71 -4.12 6.85 4.52
N VAL A 72 -3.30 6.64 5.57
CA VAL A 72 -3.19 7.61 6.67
C VAL A 72 -2.56 8.92 6.19
N SER A 73 -1.46 8.86 5.44
CA SER A 73 -0.74 10.04 4.95
C SER A 73 -1.61 10.89 4.04
N GLY A 74 -2.43 10.27 3.20
CA GLY A 74 -3.34 10.94 2.27
C GLY A 74 -4.38 11.81 2.97
N THR A 75 -4.71 11.54 4.24
CA THR A 75 -5.72 12.31 5.00
C THR A 75 -5.16 13.50 5.79
N VAL A 76 -3.83 13.63 5.87
CA VAL A 76 -3.18 14.70 6.66
C VAL A 76 -3.57 16.09 6.18
N GLY A 77 -3.61 16.30 4.86
CA GLY A 77 -3.95 17.59 4.25
C GLY A 77 -5.45 17.86 4.07
N MET A 78 -6.32 16.92 4.46
CA MET A 78 -7.76 17.03 4.23
C MET A 78 -8.44 17.73 5.40
N GLY A 79 -8.55 19.05 5.31
CA GLY A 79 -9.09 19.89 6.40
C GLY A 79 -10.53 19.57 6.83
N TYR A 80 -11.30 18.85 6.00
CA TYR A 80 -12.65 18.39 6.33
C TYR A 80 -12.70 17.05 7.06
N VAL A 81 -11.57 16.32 7.15
CA VAL A 81 -11.50 15.04 7.89
C VAL A 81 -11.50 15.34 9.39
N THR A 82 -12.46 14.74 10.10
CA THR A 82 -12.56 14.83 11.56
C THR A 82 -11.52 13.94 12.25
N MET A 83 -11.27 14.18 13.54
CA MET A 83 -10.40 13.31 14.34
C MET A 83 -10.90 11.86 14.37
N GLU A 84 -12.22 11.65 14.53
CA GLU A 84 -12.84 10.32 14.52
C GLU A 84 -12.60 9.58 13.20
N THR A 85 -12.81 10.27 12.07
CA THR A 85 -12.57 9.69 10.75
C THR A 85 -11.08 9.43 10.51
N PHE A 86 -10.19 10.31 10.97
CA PHE A 86 -8.75 10.10 10.88
C PHE A 86 -8.30 8.87 11.69
N GLU A 87 -8.79 8.74 12.92
CA GLU A 87 -8.52 7.58 13.77
C GLU A 87 -9.05 6.30 13.15
N TRP A 88 -10.21 6.33 12.48
CA TRP A 88 -10.73 5.20 11.71
C TRP A 88 -9.72 4.73 10.65
N VAL A 89 -9.14 5.63 9.84
CA VAL A 89 -8.11 5.26 8.85
C VAL A 89 -6.87 4.69 9.52
N ALA A 90 -6.43 5.31 10.61
CA ALA A 90 -5.27 4.87 11.35
C ALA A 90 -5.47 3.55 12.11
N SER A 91 -6.73 3.14 12.34
CA SER A 91 -7.09 1.94 13.10
C SER A 91 -6.97 0.63 12.32
N ARG A 92 -6.57 0.69 11.04
CA ARG A 92 -6.40 -0.48 10.15
C ARG A 92 -7.66 -1.33 10.09
N THR A 93 -8.75 -0.68 9.70
CA THR A 93 -10.03 -1.33 9.47
C THR A 93 -9.91 -2.41 8.39
N THR A 94 -10.94 -3.26 8.33
CA THR A 94 -11.07 -4.29 7.30
C THR A 94 -10.87 -3.72 5.88
N ALA A 95 -11.36 -2.50 5.63
CA ALA A 95 -11.16 -1.79 4.35
C ALA A 95 -9.67 -1.49 4.06
N ILE A 96 -8.92 -1.00 5.04
CA ILE A 96 -7.49 -0.69 4.89
C ILE A 96 -6.68 -1.97 4.67
N VAL A 97 -7.02 -3.04 5.39
CA VAL A 97 -6.38 -4.36 5.21
C VAL A 97 -6.70 -4.94 3.83
N ALA A 98 -7.96 -4.83 3.37
CA ALA A 98 -8.36 -5.28 2.05
C ALA A 98 -7.62 -4.53 0.94
N SER A 99 -7.55 -3.20 1.02
CA SER A 99 -6.75 -2.36 0.13
C SER A 99 -5.28 -2.80 0.07
N ALA A 100 -4.69 -3.06 1.24
CA ALA A 100 -3.30 -3.50 1.35
C ALA A 100 -3.07 -4.89 0.72
N LYS A 101 -4.00 -5.84 0.92
CA LYS A 101 -3.96 -7.16 0.31
C LYS A 101 -4.10 -7.11 -1.20
N ILE A 102 -5.03 -6.32 -1.74
CA ILE A 102 -5.20 -6.13 -3.19
C ILE A 102 -3.87 -5.70 -3.81
N GLY A 103 -3.26 -4.63 -3.28
CA GLY A 103 -2.00 -4.14 -3.82
C GLY A 103 -0.85 -5.13 -3.67
N ARG A 104 -0.75 -5.84 -2.54
CA ARG A 104 0.26 -6.90 -2.33
C ARG A 104 0.10 -8.04 -3.35
N PHE A 105 -1.10 -8.57 -3.51
CA PHE A 105 -1.36 -9.68 -4.43
C PHE A 105 -1.07 -9.31 -5.88
N MET A 106 -1.50 -8.13 -6.33
CA MET A 106 -1.22 -7.67 -7.69
C MET A 106 0.28 -7.44 -7.92
N ASN A 107 0.99 -6.87 -6.94
CA ASN A 107 2.44 -6.72 -6.98
C ASN A 107 3.16 -8.07 -7.09
N ASP A 108 2.76 -9.04 -6.26
CA ASP A 108 3.35 -10.38 -6.24
C ASP A 108 3.15 -11.11 -7.58
N ILE A 109 1.95 -11.04 -8.16
CA ILE A 109 1.67 -11.63 -9.48
C ILE A 109 2.55 -10.99 -10.56
N ALA A 110 2.63 -9.65 -10.59
CA ALA A 110 3.45 -8.94 -11.57
C ALA A 110 4.95 -9.28 -11.42
N ALA A 111 5.45 -9.34 -10.19
CA ALA A 111 6.82 -9.74 -9.90
C ALA A 111 7.11 -11.17 -10.38
N MET A 112 6.19 -12.11 -10.14
CA MET A 112 6.34 -13.49 -10.58
C MET A 112 6.31 -13.64 -12.10
N LYS A 113 5.44 -12.92 -12.82
CA LYS A 113 5.38 -12.95 -14.28
C LYS A 113 6.64 -12.38 -14.94
N ARG A 114 7.22 -11.33 -14.34
CA ARG A 114 8.48 -10.74 -14.83
C ARG A 114 9.71 -11.59 -14.54
N GLY A 115 9.66 -12.40 -13.48
CA GLY A 115 10.84 -13.00 -12.87
C GLY A 115 11.26 -12.17 -11.66
N LYS A 116 10.88 -12.66 -10.48
CA LYS A 116 11.15 -12.04 -9.18
C LYS A 116 12.66 -12.07 -8.88
N ASN A 117 13.18 -11.10 -8.12
CA ASN A 117 14.59 -11.10 -7.74
C ASN A 117 14.88 -12.23 -6.76
N LYS A 118 16.05 -12.87 -6.92
CA LYS A 118 16.45 -14.03 -6.08
C LYS A 118 16.60 -13.71 -4.58
N GLY A 119 16.76 -12.44 -4.23
CA GLY A 119 16.91 -11.98 -2.84
C GLY A 119 15.59 -11.57 -2.17
N ASP A 120 14.49 -11.56 -2.92
CA ASP A 120 13.20 -11.10 -2.40
C ASP A 120 12.51 -12.23 -1.61
N VAL A 121 11.84 -11.86 -0.52
CA VAL A 121 11.02 -12.77 0.32
C VAL A 121 9.95 -13.48 -0.50
N ALA A 122 9.63 -14.73 -0.17
CA ALA A 122 8.63 -15.53 -0.89
C ALA A 122 7.33 -14.74 -1.13
N SER A 123 6.90 -14.68 -2.40
CA SER A 123 5.65 -14.02 -2.79
C SER A 123 4.45 -14.88 -2.41
N SER A 124 3.26 -14.27 -2.37
CA SER A 124 2.00 -14.98 -2.13
C SER A 124 1.77 -16.12 -3.12
N VAL A 125 2.20 -15.94 -4.38
CA VAL A 125 2.14 -16.97 -5.43
C VAL A 125 3.05 -18.14 -5.08
N GLU A 126 4.31 -17.88 -4.72
CA GLU A 126 5.27 -18.94 -4.35
C GLU A 126 4.84 -19.68 -3.08
N CYS A 127 4.36 -18.95 -2.08
CA CYS A 127 3.82 -19.54 -0.85
C CYS A 127 2.67 -20.50 -1.19
N TYR A 128 1.69 -20.05 -1.97
CA TYR A 128 0.56 -20.88 -2.37
C TYR A 128 0.97 -22.11 -3.19
N MET A 129 1.87 -21.93 -4.17
CA MET A 129 2.42 -23.05 -4.96
C MET A 129 3.09 -24.09 -4.05
N ASN A 130 3.89 -23.64 -3.09
CA ASN A 130 4.62 -24.53 -2.20
C ASN A 130 3.71 -25.23 -1.18
N GLU A 131 2.73 -24.53 -0.61
CA GLU A 131 1.78 -25.11 0.36
C GLU A 131 0.85 -26.12 -0.28
N HIS A 132 0.32 -25.81 -1.47
CA HIS A 132 -0.69 -26.63 -2.14
C HIS A 132 -0.13 -27.56 -3.21
N LYS A 133 1.18 -27.49 -3.50
CA LYS A 133 1.87 -28.29 -4.53
C LYS A 133 1.22 -28.18 -5.91
N VAL A 134 0.89 -26.95 -6.29
CA VAL A 134 0.22 -26.61 -7.57
C VAL A 134 1.15 -25.82 -8.50
N THR A 135 0.73 -25.68 -9.77
CA THR A 135 1.46 -24.84 -10.74
C THR A 135 1.27 -23.35 -10.46
N MET A 136 2.09 -22.52 -11.11
CA MET A 136 1.99 -21.07 -11.00
C MET A 136 0.63 -20.55 -11.48
N GLU A 137 0.10 -21.11 -12.56
CA GLU A 137 -1.19 -20.72 -13.13
C GLU A 137 -2.32 -20.93 -12.12
N VAL A 138 -2.38 -22.11 -11.49
CA VAL A 138 -3.37 -22.42 -10.46
C VAL A 138 -3.25 -21.51 -9.24
N ALA A 139 -2.02 -21.16 -8.84
CA ALA A 139 -1.78 -20.22 -7.75
C ALA A 139 -2.24 -18.80 -8.10
N ILE A 140 -1.96 -18.34 -9.31
CA ILE A 140 -2.41 -17.02 -9.81
C ILE A 140 -3.94 -16.97 -9.86
N ASP A 141 -4.60 -17.98 -10.42
CA ASP A 141 -6.06 -18.04 -10.49
C ASP A 141 -6.69 -17.96 -9.08
N LYS A 142 -6.09 -18.64 -8.10
CA LYS A 142 -6.56 -18.53 -6.72
C LYS A 142 -6.36 -17.14 -6.13
N ILE A 143 -5.19 -16.53 -6.35
CA ILE A 143 -4.88 -15.21 -5.82
C ILE A 143 -5.76 -14.15 -6.47
N ASP A 144 -6.11 -14.28 -7.75
CA ASP A 144 -7.08 -13.42 -8.42
C ASP A 144 -8.46 -13.50 -7.77
N SER A 145 -8.93 -14.71 -7.45
CA SER A 145 -10.17 -14.87 -6.66
C SER A 145 -10.08 -14.18 -5.30
N LEU A 146 -8.92 -14.20 -4.63
CA LEU A 146 -8.74 -13.46 -3.37
C LEU A 146 -8.75 -11.94 -3.59
N VAL A 147 -8.16 -11.45 -4.69
CA VAL A 147 -8.23 -10.02 -5.06
C VAL A 147 -9.68 -9.58 -5.25
N GLU A 148 -10.50 -10.39 -5.94
CA GLU A 148 -11.94 -10.10 -6.08
C GLU A 148 -12.67 -10.05 -4.73
N ASP A 149 -12.39 -10.99 -3.83
CA ASP A 149 -13.00 -11.04 -2.50
C ASP A 149 -12.61 -9.82 -1.64
N GLU A 150 -11.35 -9.38 -1.71
CA GLU A 150 -10.89 -8.17 -1.02
C GLU A 150 -11.48 -6.90 -1.66
N TRP A 151 -11.71 -6.86 -2.98
CA TRP A 151 -12.46 -5.76 -3.61
C TRP A 151 -13.90 -5.68 -3.12
N ARG A 152 -14.60 -6.82 -2.96
CA ARG A 152 -15.94 -6.84 -2.37
C ARG A 152 -15.92 -6.32 -0.93
N THR A 153 -14.92 -6.72 -0.15
CA THR A 153 -14.73 -6.27 1.23
C THR A 153 -14.49 -4.77 1.30
N LEU A 154 -13.61 -4.23 0.45
CA LEU A 154 -13.35 -2.80 0.36
C LEU A 154 -14.59 -2.01 -0.06
N ASN A 155 -15.34 -2.50 -1.05
CA ASN A 155 -16.56 -1.84 -1.52
C ASN A 155 -17.65 -1.83 -0.45
N GLN A 156 -17.74 -2.87 0.39
CA GLN A 156 -18.71 -2.95 1.48
C GLN A 156 -18.56 -1.80 2.50
N ALA A 157 -17.34 -1.29 2.69
CA ALA A 157 -17.05 -0.21 3.63
C ALA A 157 -17.81 1.10 3.30
N HIS A 158 -18.20 1.32 2.04
CA HIS A 158 -19.01 2.50 1.67
C HIS A 158 -20.40 2.49 2.30
N PHE A 159 -20.90 1.30 2.69
CA PHE A 159 -22.24 1.12 3.21
C PHE A 159 -22.29 1.01 4.74
N GLU A 160 -21.15 1.10 5.43
CA GLU A 160 -21.07 0.94 6.89
C GLU A 160 -21.50 2.22 7.64
N ASP A 161 -20.94 3.37 7.28
CA ASP A 161 -21.31 4.68 7.85
C ASP A 161 -21.10 5.79 6.82
N HIS A 162 -22.16 6.57 6.57
CA HIS A 162 -22.12 7.70 5.63
C HIS A 162 -21.08 8.77 6.01
N LYS A 163 -20.77 8.93 7.31
CA LYS A 163 -19.73 9.87 7.77
C LYS A 163 -18.33 9.47 7.29
N LEU A 164 -18.10 8.18 7.06
CA LEU A 164 -16.81 7.65 6.60
C LEU A 164 -16.68 7.71 5.08
N PHE A 165 -17.78 7.93 4.36
CA PHE A 165 -17.82 7.88 2.89
C PHE A 165 -16.68 8.66 2.21
N PRO A 166 -16.38 9.93 2.55
CA PRO A 166 -15.31 10.68 1.86
C PRO A 166 -13.93 10.06 1.99
N VAL A 167 -13.68 9.35 3.09
CA VAL A 167 -12.40 8.73 3.39
C VAL A 167 -12.34 7.30 2.87
N VAL A 168 -13.45 6.56 2.91
CA VAL A 168 -13.56 5.26 2.23
C VAL A 168 -13.38 5.43 0.72
N GLU A 169 -14.02 6.43 0.12
CA GLU A 169 -13.87 6.76 -1.30
C GLU A 169 -12.41 7.08 -1.64
N GLN A 170 -11.70 7.80 -0.78
CA GLN A 170 -10.27 8.04 -0.95
C GLN A 170 -9.46 6.74 -0.93
N VAL A 171 -9.72 5.83 0.02
CA VAL A 171 -9.03 4.53 0.10
C VAL A 171 -9.30 3.71 -1.16
N VAL A 172 -10.53 3.72 -1.66
CA VAL A 172 -10.91 3.02 -2.90
C VAL A 172 -10.21 3.61 -4.11
N ASN A 173 -10.20 4.94 -4.25
CA ASN A 173 -9.50 5.63 -5.34
C ASN A 173 -7.99 5.37 -5.30
N LEU A 174 -7.39 5.39 -4.11
CA LEU A 174 -5.98 5.03 -3.93
C LEU A 174 -5.73 3.58 -4.37
N THR A 175 -6.58 2.64 -3.94
CA THR A 175 -6.49 1.21 -4.31
C THR A 175 -6.60 1.02 -5.81
N ALA A 176 -7.56 1.68 -6.46
CA ALA A 176 -7.75 1.61 -7.91
C ALA A 176 -6.56 2.20 -8.68
N SER A 177 -6.04 3.33 -8.24
CA SER A 177 -4.83 3.93 -8.83
C SER A 177 -3.63 2.99 -8.72
N MET A 178 -3.40 2.36 -7.57
CA MET A 178 -2.31 1.40 -7.42
C MET A 178 -2.52 0.13 -8.24
N ALA A 179 -3.75 -0.39 -8.27
CA ALA A 179 -4.10 -1.55 -9.09
C ALA A 179 -3.79 -1.30 -10.58
N SER A 180 -4.00 -0.07 -11.07
CA SER A 180 -3.68 0.30 -12.45
C SER A 180 -2.19 0.17 -12.80
N PHE A 181 -1.28 0.30 -11.83
CA PHE A 181 0.15 0.08 -12.07
C PHE A 181 0.50 -1.39 -12.32
N TYR A 182 -0.42 -2.29 -11.97
CA TYR A 182 -0.25 -3.73 -12.11
C TYR A 182 -1.17 -4.35 -13.16
N ASP A 183 -1.83 -3.51 -13.95
CA ASP A 183 -2.68 -3.97 -15.04
C ASP A 183 -1.89 -4.81 -16.06
N GLU A 184 -2.59 -5.73 -16.71
CA GLU A 184 -1.99 -6.73 -17.61
C GLU A 184 -0.82 -7.52 -16.97
N ARG A 185 -0.77 -7.62 -15.63
CA ARG A 185 0.27 -8.30 -14.85
C ARG A 185 1.66 -7.68 -15.01
N LYS A 186 1.72 -6.39 -15.31
CA LYS A 186 2.96 -5.63 -15.45
C LYS A 186 3.37 -4.99 -14.13
N ASP A 187 4.62 -4.55 -13.99
CA ASP A 187 5.05 -3.73 -12.85
C ASP A 187 5.39 -2.34 -13.36
N ALA A 188 4.36 -1.55 -13.62
CA ALA A 188 4.50 -0.23 -14.19
C ALA A 188 5.00 0.81 -13.16
N TYR A 189 4.95 0.46 -11.87
CA TYR A 189 5.51 1.27 -10.79
C TYR A 189 7.06 1.23 -10.80
N THR A 190 7.64 0.04 -10.87
CA THR A 190 9.10 -0.13 -10.97
C THR A 190 9.62 0.25 -12.36
N PHE A 191 8.82 -0.01 -13.40
CA PHE A 191 9.18 0.24 -14.80
C PHE A 191 8.27 1.31 -15.41
N PRO A 192 8.54 2.61 -15.14
CA PRO A 192 7.63 3.71 -15.45
C PRO A 192 7.44 3.95 -16.95
N THR A 193 8.29 3.40 -17.82
CA THR A 193 8.10 3.44 -19.27
C THR A 193 6.78 2.80 -19.71
N LEU A 194 6.23 1.89 -18.89
CA LEU A 194 4.93 1.26 -19.13
C LEU A 194 3.75 2.20 -18.87
N LEU A 195 3.96 3.32 -18.18
CA LEU A 195 2.94 4.35 -17.91
C LEU A 195 3.17 5.63 -18.74
N GLN A 196 4.13 5.62 -19.67
CA GLN A 196 4.52 6.84 -20.39
C GLN A 196 3.32 7.51 -21.08
N ASP A 197 2.56 6.76 -21.87
CA ASP A 197 1.39 7.29 -22.59
C ASP A 197 0.34 7.84 -21.62
N THR A 198 0.10 7.16 -20.49
CA THR A 198 -0.82 7.60 -19.44
C THR A 198 -0.36 8.91 -18.80
N ILE A 199 0.93 9.02 -18.47
CA ILE A 199 1.51 10.24 -17.87
C ILE A 199 1.44 11.40 -18.86
N GLU A 200 1.80 11.16 -20.12
CA GLU A 200 1.74 12.18 -21.17
C GLU A 200 0.31 12.66 -21.38
N SER A 201 -0.67 11.75 -21.44
CA SER A 201 -2.08 12.12 -21.57
C SER A 201 -2.64 12.91 -20.38
N LEU A 202 -2.17 12.65 -19.16
CA LEU A 202 -2.71 13.30 -17.96
C LEU A 202 -2.04 14.64 -17.64
N PHE A 203 -0.74 14.77 -17.95
CA PHE A 203 0.08 15.88 -17.44
C PHE A 203 0.82 16.68 -18.51
N VAL A 204 0.85 16.22 -19.77
CA VAL A 204 1.62 16.89 -20.84
C VAL A 204 0.69 17.36 -21.96
N ASN A 205 -0.17 16.48 -22.44
CA ASN A 205 -1.01 16.71 -23.61
C ASN A 205 -2.42 17.13 -23.16
N PRO A 206 -2.87 18.37 -23.45
CA PRO A 206 -4.23 18.78 -23.13
C PRO A 206 -5.26 18.01 -23.96
N VAL A 207 -6.46 17.82 -23.41
CA VAL A 207 -7.60 17.29 -24.17
C VAL A 207 -7.94 18.28 -25.30
N PRO A 208 -8.07 17.82 -26.56
CA PRO A 208 -8.44 18.68 -27.69
C PRO A 208 -9.76 19.43 -27.51
#